data_AF-A0A833G1R7-F1
#
_entry.id   AF-A0A833G1R7-F1
#
_cell.length_a   1.000
_cell.length_b   1.000
_cell.length_c   1.000
_cell.angle_alpha   90.00
_cell.angle_beta   90.00
_cell.angle_gamma   90.00
#
_symmetry.space_group_name_H-M   'P 1'
#
loop_
_entity.id
_entity.type
_entity.pdbx_description
1 polymer ?
#
loop_
_entity_poly.entity_id
_entity_poly.type
_entity_poly.pdbx_seq_one_letter_code
_entity_poly.pdbx_strand_id
1 'polypeptide(L)' 'VTKKREWLAGAIEPAEVVAHRPPLAARLAKEAILTAEETRLTAGVEAERRLFGVAMATEDRVEAMQAFLEKRKPDFKGR' A
#
# COMPACT_ATOMS: atom_id res chain seq x y z
N VAL A 1 -6.07 4.32 -20.88
CA VAL A 1 -6.20 5.64 -21.55
C VAL A 1 -7.67 6.03 -21.49
N THR A 2 -8.01 7.13 -20.80
CA THR A 2 -9.39 7.59 -20.59
C THR A 2 -9.89 8.44 -21.76
N LYS A 3 -11.22 8.62 -21.87
CA LYS A 3 -11.83 9.45 -22.92
C LYS A 3 -11.51 10.93 -22.69
N LYS A 4 -11.60 11.72 -23.78
CA LYS A 4 -11.31 13.16 -23.78
C LYS A 4 -12.18 13.87 -22.73
N ARG A 5 -11.54 14.67 -21.86
CA ARG A 5 -12.14 15.42 -20.72
C ARG A 5 -12.62 14.59 -19.51
N GLU A 6 -12.41 13.28 -19.49
CA GLU A 6 -12.72 12.42 -18.32
C GLU A 6 -11.47 12.07 -17.47
N TRP A 7 -10.32 12.67 -17.78
CA TRP A 7 -9.03 12.34 -17.15
C TRP A 7 -9.01 12.58 -15.64
N LEU A 8 -9.72 13.61 -15.14
CA LEU A 8 -9.77 13.90 -13.71
C LEU A 8 -10.56 12.83 -12.96
N ALA A 9 -11.76 12.50 -13.45
CA ALA A 9 -12.59 11.45 -12.86
C ALA A 9 -11.88 10.09 -12.87
N GLY A 10 -11.23 9.74 -13.99
CA GLY A 10 -10.45 8.52 -14.10
C GLY A 10 -9.15 8.50 -13.28
N ALA A 11 -8.64 9.65 -12.82
CA ALA A 11 -7.50 9.72 -11.90
C ALA A 11 -7.94 9.63 -10.43
N ILE A 12 -9.13 10.14 -10.09
CA ILE A 12 -9.68 10.10 -8.74
C ILE A 12 -10.04 8.67 -8.34
N GLU A 13 -10.65 7.88 -9.23
CA GLU A 13 -11.06 6.50 -8.95
C GLU A 13 -9.92 5.61 -8.37
N PRO A 14 -8.74 5.49 -9.01
CA PRO A 14 -7.64 4.73 -8.43
C PRO A 14 -7.03 5.41 -7.19
N ALA A 15 -7.08 6.75 -7.11
CA ALA A 15 -6.60 7.48 -5.95
C ALA A 15 -7.44 7.17 -4.71
N GLU A 16 -8.77 7.04 -4.85
CA GLU A 16 -9.66 6.61 -3.77
C GLU A 16 -9.31 5.20 -3.30
N VAL A 17 -9.05 4.27 -4.21
CA VAL A 17 -8.64 2.89 -3.84
C VAL A 17 -7.37 2.91 -2.98
N VAL A 18 -6.39 3.74 -3.34
CA VAL A 18 -5.14 3.89 -2.57
C VAL A 18 -5.40 4.60 -1.24
N ALA A 19 -6.27 5.60 -1.20
CA ALA A 19 -6.62 6.35 0.01
C ALA A 19 -7.31 5.48 1.08
N HIS A 20 -8.01 4.42 0.67
CA HIS A 20 -8.61 3.44 1.58
C HIS A 20 -7.63 2.38 2.11
N ARG A 21 -6.35 2.39 1.68
CA ARG A 21 -5.34 1.45 2.18
C ARG A 21 -4.61 2.03 3.39
N PRO A 22 -3.94 1.18 4.21
CA PRO A 22 -3.08 1.67 5.27
C PRO A 22 -1.99 2.58 4.69
N PRO A 23 -1.86 3.84 5.14
CA PRO A 23 -0.99 4.80 4.49
C PRO A 23 0.49 4.44 4.64
N LEU A 24 0.89 3.83 5.77
CA LEU A 24 2.26 3.33 5.96
C LEU A 24 2.55 2.16 5.03
N ALA A 25 1.66 1.17 4.94
CA ALA A 25 1.85 0.02 4.06
C ALA A 25 1.91 0.43 2.58
N ALA A 26 1.07 1.36 2.15
CA ALA A 26 1.07 1.87 0.78
C ALA A 26 2.39 2.58 0.42
N ARG A 27 2.95 3.36 1.35
CA ARG A 27 4.26 4.02 1.17
C ARG A 27 5.40 3.02 1.10
N LEU A 28 5.45 2.07 2.04
CA LEU A 28 6.50 1.04 2.10
C LEU A 28 6.46 0.13 0.87
N ALA A 29 5.26 -0.23 0.39
CA ALA A 29 5.11 -1.01 -0.84
C ALA A 29 5.65 -0.25 -2.07
N LYS A 30 5.35 1.05 -2.18
CA LYS A 30 5.91 1.88 -3.26
C LYS A 30 7.43 1.96 -3.19
N GLU A 31 7.99 2.14 -1.99
CA GLU A 31 9.44 2.16 -1.77
C GLU A 31 10.10 0.84 -2.15
N ALA A 32 9.49 -0.30 -1.80
CA ALA A 32 10.00 -1.61 -2.16
C ALA A 32 10.09 -1.80 -3.67
N ILE A 33 9.04 -1.40 -4.41
CA ILE A 33 9.01 -1.51 -5.88
C ILE A 33 10.07 -0.62 -6.52
N LEU A 34 10.16 0.65 -6.11
CA LEU A 34 11.15 1.58 -6.66
C LEU A 34 12.58 1.11 -6.37
N THR A 35 12.82 0.61 -5.16
CA THR A 35 14.14 0.05 -4.79
C THR A 35 14.47 -1.20 -5.61
N ALA A 36 13.49 -2.05 -5.87
CA ALA A 36 13.69 -3.24 -6.70
C ALA A 36 14.01 -2.91 -8.17
N GLU A 37 13.45 -1.83 -8.72
CA GLU A 37 13.78 -1.36 -10.07
C GLU A 37 15.22 -0.83 -10.20
N GLU A 38 15.75 -0.24 -9.14
CA GLU A 38 17.09 0.36 -9.13
C GLU A 38 18.20 -0.63 -8.69
N THR A 39 17.85 -1.84 -8.24
CA THR A 39 18.78 -2.79 -7.64
C THR A 39 18.78 -4.16 -8.33
N ARG A 40 19.72 -5.02 -7.95
CA ARG A 40 19.73 -6.43 -8.39
C ARG A 40 18.73 -7.23 -7.57
N LEU A 41 18.20 -8.30 -8.17
CA LEU A 41 17.18 -9.20 -7.59
C LEU A 41 17.41 -9.49 -6.10
N THR A 42 18.59 -9.98 -5.72
CA THR A 42 18.89 -10.34 -4.33
C THR A 42 18.75 -9.16 -3.36
N ALA A 43 19.29 -7.99 -3.74
CA ALA A 43 19.22 -6.79 -2.91
C ALA A 43 17.80 -6.23 -2.83
N GLY A 44 17.04 -6.28 -3.94
CA GLY A 44 15.63 -5.90 -3.98
C GLY A 44 14.77 -6.76 -3.05
N VAL A 45 14.94 -8.09 -3.11
CA VAL A 45 14.22 -9.03 -2.23
C VAL A 45 14.57 -8.81 -0.75
N GLU A 46 15.84 -8.54 -0.44
CA GLU A 46 16.24 -8.20 0.92
C GLU A 46 15.60 -6.89 1.41
N ALA A 47 15.53 -5.86 0.56
CA ALA A 47 14.86 -4.61 0.89
C ALA A 47 13.36 -4.80 1.12
N GLU A 48 12.69 -5.54 0.22
CA GLU A 48 11.27 -5.87 0.34
C GLU A 48 10.99 -6.62 1.65
N ARG A 49 11.80 -7.62 2.01
CA ARG A 49 11.63 -8.37 3.25
C ARG A 49 11.73 -7.48 4.50
N ARG A 50 12.65 -6.50 4.50
CA ARG A 50 12.77 -5.54 5.60
C ARG A 50 11.56 -4.62 5.68
N LEU A 51 11.17 -4.01 4.55
CA LEU A 51 10.02 -3.09 4.49
C LEU A 51 8.71 -3.80 4.84
N PHE A 52 8.54 -5.06 4.41
CA PHE A 52 7.41 -5.90 4.79
C PHE A 52 7.38 -6.16 6.30
N GLY A 53 8.53 -6.46 6.93
CA GLY A 53 8.64 -6.61 8.37
C GLY A 53 8.18 -5.36 9.13
N VAL A 54 8.56 -4.17 8.66
CA VAL A 54 8.08 -2.89 9.23
C VAL A 54 6.58 -2.73 9.04
N ALA A 55 6.05 -3.00 7.84
CA ALA A 55 4.61 -2.91 7.58
C ALA A 55 3.81 -3.86 8.49
N MET A 56 4.33 -5.05 8.78
CA MET A 56 3.72 -6.01 9.69
C MET A 56 3.79 -5.58 11.16
N ALA A 57 4.71 -4.71 11.55
CA ALA A 57 4.79 -4.21 12.93
C ALA A 57 3.75 -3.11 13.24
N THR A 58 3.10 -2.55 12.23
CA THR A 58 2.12 -1.46 12.39
C THR A 58 0.83 -1.90 13.10
N GLU A 59 0.14 -0.94 13.71
CA GLU A 59 -1.18 -1.16 14.31
C GLU A 59 -2.24 -1.36 13.22
N ASP A 60 -2.08 -0.66 12.09
CA ASP A 60 -2.97 -0.81 10.93
C ASP A 60 -3.00 -2.27 10.42
N ARG A 61 -1.91 -3.03 10.58
CA ARG A 61 -1.91 -4.46 10.26
C ARG A 61 -2.74 -5.28 11.25
N VAL A 62 -2.74 -4.94 12.54
CA VAL A 62 -3.62 -5.59 13.54
C VAL A 62 -5.07 -5.34 13.17
N GLU A 63 -5.41 -4.07 12.90
CA GLU A 63 -6.74 -3.62 12.56
C GLU A 63 -7.23 -4.24 11.24
N ALA A 64 -6.37 -4.32 10.21
CA ALA A 64 -6.69 -5.00 8.96
C ALA A 64 -7.08 -6.46 9.20
N MET A 65 -6.34 -7.17 10.05
CA MET A 65 -6.59 -8.57 10.38
C MET A 65 -7.89 -8.74 11.17
N GLN A 66 -8.14 -7.88 12.16
CA GLN A 66 -9.37 -7.90 12.94
C GLN A 66 -10.59 -7.57 12.08
N ALA A 67 -10.53 -6.49 11.29
CA ALA A 67 -11.59 -6.10 10.39
C ALA A 67 -11.93 -7.19 9.36
N PHE A 68 -10.92 -7.89 8.86
CA PHE A 68 -11.10 -9.03 7.96
C PHE A 68 -11.84 -10.19 8.63
N LEU A 69 -11.45 -10.56 9.85
CA LEU A 69 -12.12 -11.63 10.62
C LEU A 69 -13.57 -11.25 10.96
N GLU A 70 -13.80 -9.99 11.32
CA GLU A 70 -15.10 -9.43 11.68
C GLU A 70 -15.95 -9.06 10.46
N LYS A 71 -15.43 -9.21 9.23
CA LYS A 71 -16.07 -8.84 7.96
C LYS A 71 -16.58 -7.39 7.93
N ARG A 72 -15.86 -6.48 8.58
CA ARG A 72 -16.17 -5.06 8.61
C ARG A 72 -15.15 -4.27 7.79
N LYS A 73 -15.44 -2.99 7.56
CA LYS A 73 -14.45 -2.07 7.00
C LYS A 73 -13.37 -1.76 8.05
N PRO A 74 -12.08 -1.81 7.69
CA PRO A 74 -10.99 -1.41 8.58
C PRO A 74 -10.92 0.12 8.73
N ASP A 75 -10.49 0.58 9.91
CA ASP A 75 -10.21 1.99 10.21
C ASP A 75 -8.70 2.22 10.34
N PHE A 76 -8.04 2.64 9.26
CA PHE A 76 -6.59 2.86 9.25
C PHE A 76 -6.22 4.23 9.80
N LYS A 77 -5.29 4.25 10.77
CA LYS A 77 -4.82 5.47 11.44
C LYS A 77 -3.43 5.89 11.02
N GLY A 78 -2.71 5.04 10.28
CA GLY A 78 -1.38 5.35 9.76
C GLY A 78 -0.27 5.27 10.80
N ARG A 79 -0.37 4.29 11.70
CA ARG A 79 0.58 4.02 12.77
C ARG A 79 0.86 2.52 12.92
#